data_AF-A0A961BN40-F1
#
_entry.id   AF-A0A961BN40-F1
#
_cell.length_a   1.000
_cell.length_b   1.000
_cell.length_c   1.000
_cell.angle_alpha   90.00
_cell.angle_beta   90.00
_cell.angle_gamma   90.00
#
_symmetry.space_group_name_H-M   'P 1'
#
loop_
_entity.id
_entity.type
_entity.pdbx_description
1 polymer ?
#
loop_
_entity_poly.entity_id
_entity_poly.type
_entity_poly.pdbx_seq_one_letter_code
_entity_poly.pdbx_strand_id
1 'polypeptide(L)'
;GIAPGGNINYETGVAIFEATHGTAPKYTGMDKVNPGSIILSGEMMFRYLGWNEAADHIVKGMEGAIGDKIVTYDFARLMEDATEVSTSEFGNAVADRM
;
A
#
# COMPACT_ATOMS: atom_id res chain seq x y z
N GLY A 1 -6.59 -6.75 -2.27
CA GLY A 1 -5.87 -5.67 -2.97
C GLY A 1 -4.63 -5.19 -2.25
N ILE A 2 -4.47 -5.48 -0.94
CA ILE A 2 -3.44 -4.83 -0.12
C ILE A 2 -2.43 -5.77 0.54
N ALA A 3 -2.55 -7.10 0.38
CA ALA A 3 -1.62 -8.02 1.03
C ALA A 3 -0.18 -7.76 0.54
N PRO A 4 0.80 -7.54 1.43
CA PRO A 4 2.19 -7.36 1.04
C PRO A 4 2.88 -8.70 0.79
N GLY A 5 4.07 -8.66 0.21
CA GLY A 5 4.86 -9.84 -0.12
C GLY A 5 6.35 -9.52 -0.25
N GLY A 6 7.17 -10.49 0.14
CA GLY A 6 8.62 -10.44 0.00
C GLY A 6 9.23 -11.83 -0.08
N ASN A 7 10.20 -11.99 -0.98
CA ASN A 7 11.00 -13.19 -1.18
C ASN A 7 12.43 -12.89 -0.72
N ILE A 8 12.88 -13.58 0.33
CA ILE A 8 14.13 -13.25 1.02
C ILE A 8 15.03 -14.49 1.08
N ASN A 9 16.28 -14.33 0.68
CA ASN A 9 17.35 -15.25 1.04
C ASN A 9 18.11 -14.66 2.24
N TYR A 10 17.85 -15.22 3.43
CA TYR A 10 18.47 -14.75 4.68
C TYR A 10 19.96 -15.12 4.81
N GLU A 11 20.48 -16.06 4.01
CA GLU A 11 21.91 -16.40 4.02
C GLU A 11 22.74 -15.39 3.23
N THR A 12 22.23 -14.92 2.08
CA THR A 12 22.93 -13.96 1.23
C THR A 12 22.53 -12.51 1.49
N GLY A 13 21.41 -12.29 2.19
CA GLY A 13 20.82 -10.98 2.42
C GLY A 13 20.08 -10.39 1.20
N VAL A 14 19.94 -11.15 0.11
CA VAL A 14 19.20 -10.69 -1.09
C VAL A 14 17.70 -10.83 -0.87
N ALA A 15 16.95 -9.76 -1.15
CA ALA A 15 15.50 -9.72 -0.99
C ALA A 15 14.82 -9.02 -2.17
N ILE A 16 13.62 -9.46 -2.52
CA ILE A 16 12.70 -8.81 -3.47
C ILE A 16 11.35 -8.65 -2.79
N PHE A 17 10.86 -7.42 -2.72
CA PHE A 17 9.53 -7.09 -2.19
C PHE A 17 8.61 -6.75 -3.36
N GLU A 18 7.39 -7.29 -3.35
CA GLU A 18 6.53 -7.30 -4.53
C GLU A 18 5.05 -7.05 -4.20
N ALA A 19 4.30 -6.54 -5.17
CA ALA A 19 2.85 -6.56 -5.11
C ALA A 19 2.35 -8.01 -5.30
N THR A 20 1.39 -8.44 -4.48
CA THR A 20 0.92 -9.85 -4.50
C THR A 20 -0.32 -10.06 -5.37
N HIS A 21 -0.94 -8.98 -5.84
CA HIS A 21 -2.10 -9.06 -6.73
C HIS A 21 -1.68 -9.21 -8.20
N GLY A 22 -2.61 -9.67 -9.05
CA GLY A 22 -2.41 -9.71 -10.50
C GLY A 22 -2.35 -8.33 -11.16
N THR A 23 -2.15 -8.32 -12.48
CA THR A 23 -1.88 -7.10 -13.28
C THR A 23 -3.09 -6.24 -13.58
N ALA A 24 -4.32 -6.78 -13.42
CA ALA A 24 -5.60 -6.11 -13.69
C ALA A 24 -5.62 -5.19 -14.95
N PRO A 25 -5.37 -5.70 -16.17
CA PRO A 25 -5.12 -4.88 -17.37
C PRO A 25 -6.26 -3.92 -17.74
N LYS A 26 -7.50 -4.24 -17.34
CA LYS A 26 -8.68 -3.40 -17.54
C LYS A 26 -8.60 -2.02 -16.85
N TYR A 27 -7.69 -1.83 -15.91
CA TYR A 27 -7.52 -0.58 -15.16
C TYR A 27 -6.16 0.10 -15.41
N THR A 28 -5.38 -0.40 -16.37
CA THR A 28 -4.07 0.16 -16.71
C THR A 28 -4.20 1.62 -17.14
N GLY A 29 -3.39 2.50 -16.54
CA GLY A 29 -3.35 3.93 -16.87
C GLY A 29 -4.55 4.74 -16.41
N MET A 30 -5.46 4.15 -15.61
CA MET A 30 -6.68 4.82 -15.17
C MET A 30 -6.56 5.52 -13.80
N ASP A 31 -5.40 5.44 -13.14
CA ASP A 31 -5.18 5.99 -11.79
C ASP A 31 -6.27 5.54 -10.79
N LYS A 32 -6.67 4.26 -10.84
CA LYS A 32 -7.85 3.76 -10.12
C LYS A 32 -7.57 2.66 -9.09
N VAL A 33 -6.54 1.85 -9.30
CA VAL A 33 -6.29 0.65 -8.47
C VAL A 33 -5.70 0.99 -7.11
N ASN A 34 -5.91 0.13 -6.13
CA ASN A 34 -5.33 0.28 -4.80
C ASN A 34 -3.81 0.02 -4.82
N PRO A 35 -2.96 1.00 -4.45
CA PRO A 35 -1.52 0.79 -4.38
C PRO A 35 -1.07 0.13 -3.07
N GLY A 36 -1.98 -0.20 -2.15
CA GLY A 36 -1.69 -0.65 -0.80
C GLY A 36 -0.79 -1.90 -0.72
N SER A 37 -0.91 -2.84 -1.67
CA SER A 37 -0.04 -4.03 -1.69
C SER A 37 1.42 -3.66 -1.89
N ILE A 38 1.75 -2.81 -2.87
CA ILE A 38 3.14 -2.42 -3.11
C ILE A 38 3.66 -1.46 -2.04
N ILE A 39 2.80 -0.60 -1.48
CA ILE A 39 3.17 0.28 -0.36
C ILE A 39 3.56 -0.54 0.88
N LEU A 40 2.74 -1.54 1.25
CA LEU A 40 3.02 -2.40 2.39
C LEU A 40 4.18 -3.37 2.13
N SER A 41 4.43 -3.79 0.89
CA SER A 41 5.67 -4.49 0.55
C SER A 41 6.90 -3.58 0.69
N GLY A 42 6.75 -2.29 0.39
CA GLY A 42 7.77 -1.27 0.68
C GLY A 42 8.00 -1.07 2.18
N GLU A 43 6.96 -1.14 3.01
CA GLU A 43 7.09 -1.18 4.48
C GLU A 43 7.95 -2.37 4.92
N MET A 44 7.68 -3.58 4.42
CA MET A 44 8.49 -4.77 4.72
C MET A 44 9.95 -4.57 4.29
N MET A 45 10.18 -3.91 3.16
CA MET A 45 11.52 -3.58 2.67
C MET A 45 12.25 -2.64 3.64
N PHE A 46 11.61 -1.55 4.08
CA PHE A 46 12.23 -0.63 5.05
C PHE A 46 12.54 -1.32 6.36
N ARG A 47 11.63 -2.18 6.84
CA ARG A 47 11.85 -2.99 8.03
C ARG A 47 13.03 -3.94 7.87
N TYR A 48 13.16 -4.58 6.70
CA TYR A 48 14.30 -5.43 6.37
C TYR A 48 15.64 -4.68 6.31
N LEU A 49 15.63 -3.43 5.84
CA LEU A 49 16.80 -2.53 5.84
C LEU A 49 17.15 -1.97 7.24
N GLY A 50 16.34 -2.28 8.26
CA GLY A 50 16.49 -1.74 9.60
C GLY A 50 15.98 -0.31 9.79
N TRP A 51 15.27 0.24 8.80
CA TRP A 51 14.67 1.58 8.83
C TRP A 51 13.27 1.51 9.45
N ASN A 52 13.21 1.12 10.72
CA ASN A 52 11.95 0.82 11.39
C ASN A 52 11.04 2.05 11.52
N GLU A 53 11.60 3.23 11.77
CA GLU A 53 10.82 4.46 11.89
C GLU A 53 10.08 4.79 10.59
N ALA A 54 10.73 4.59 9.44
CA ALA A 54 10.11 4.78 8.13
C ALA A 54 8.99 3.76 7.87
N ALA A 55 9.23 2.49 8.25
CA ALA A 55 8.23 1.44 8.16
C ALA A 55 6.99 1.75 9.02
N ASP A 56 7.20 2.19 10.26
CA ASP A 56 6.13 2.52 11.20
C ASP A 56 5.31 3.74 10.74
N HIS A 57 5.96 4.74 10.13
CA HIS A 57 5.26 5.86 9.48
C HIS A 57 4.35 5.40 8.34
N ILE A 58 4.78 4.44 7.51
CA ILE A 58 3.94 3.88 6.44
C ILE A 58 2.72 3.15 7.01
N VAL A 59 2.91 2.34 8.06
CA VAL A 59 1.80 1.65 8.74
C VAL A 59 0.81 2.67 9.28
N LYS A 60 1.29 3.68 10.00
CA LYS A 60 0.44 4.76 10.55
C LYS A 60 -0.33 5.50 9.45
N GLY A 61 0.33 5.86 8.34
CA GLY A 61 -0.32 6.50 7.20
C GLY A 61 -1.41 5.65 6.57
N MET A 62 -1.15 4.33 6.42
CA MET A 62 -2.12 3.37 5.88
C MET A 62 -3.33 3.19 6.80
N GLU A 63 -3.09 3.00 8.10
CA GLU A 63 -4.14 2.91 9.12
C GLU A 63 -5.00 4.16 9.16
N GLY A 64 -4.37 5.35 9.11
CA GLY A 64 -5.05 6.62 9.11
C GLY A 64 -5.93 6.83 7.86
N ALA A 65 -5.39 6.58 6.65
CA ALA A 65 -6.13 6.81 5.42
C ALA A 65 -7.37 5.88 5.31
N ILE A 66 -7.20 4.60 5.66
CA ILE A 66 -8.29 3.63 5.70
C ILE A 66 -9.28 3.96 6.82
N GLY A 67 -8.80 4.36 8.00
CA GLY A 67 -9.63 4.74 9.15
C GLY A 67 -10.52 5.95 8.87
N ASP A 68 -9.99 6.95 8.14
CA ASP A 68 -10.74 8.12 7.68
C ASP A 68 -11.66 7.81 6.49
N LYS A 69 -11.69 6.56 6.02
CA LYS A 69 -12.44 6.10 4.84
C LYS A 69 -12.13 6.87 3.55
N ILE A 70 -10.91 7.41 3.44
CA ILE A 70 -10.38 7.99 2.19
C ILE A 70 -9.63 6.88 1.47
N VAL A 71 -10.30 6.21 0.54
CA VAL A 71 -9.86 4.91 0.01
C VAL A 71 -10.13 4.78 -1.48
N THR A 72 -9.43 3.88 -2.16
CA THR A 72 -9.69 3.56 -3.56
C THR A 72 -11.00 2.78 -3.76
N TYR A 73 -11.48 2.74 -5.01
CA TYR A 73 -12.79 2.19 -5.40
C TYR A 73 -13.10 0.78 -4.86
N ASP A 74 -12.07 -0.05 -4.67
CA ASP A 74 -12.20 -1.44 -4.26
C ASP A 74 -12.65 -1.57 -2.80
N PHE A 75 -12.21 -0.65 -1.94
CA PHE A 75 -12.72 -0.48 -0.58
C PHE A 75 -13.99 0.37 -0.55
N ALA A 76 -14.02 1.49 -1.26
CA ALA A 76 -15.13 2.45 -1.19
C ALA A 76 -16.49 1.79 -1.46
N ARG A 77 -16.56 0.87 -2.44
CA ARG A 77 -17.79 0.11 -2.76
C ARG A 77 -18.28 -0.87 -1.68
N LEU A 78 -17.48 -1.10 -0.63
CA LEU A 78 -17.76 -2.01 0.49
C LEU A 78 -17.94 -1.27 1.81
N MET A 79 -17.85 0.06 1.82
CA MET A 79 -17.90 0.90 3.02
C MET A 79 -19.04 1.93 2.89
N GLU A 80 -19.75 2.17 3.98
CA GLU A 80 -20.68 3.30 4.06
C GLU A 80 -19.89 4.60 4.29
N ASP A 81 -20.31 5.67 3.60
CA ASP A 81 -19.75 7.03 3.70
C ASP A 81 -18.23 7.11 3.42
N ALA A 82 -17.73 6.28 2.50
CA ALA A 82 -16.35 6.38 2.04
C ALA A 82 -16.17 7.50 1.01
N THR A 83 -15.03 8.19 1.09
CA THR A 83 -14.56 9.08 0.03
C THR A 83 -13.70 8.26 -0.92
N GLU A 84 -14.27 7.92 -2.09
CA GLU A 84 -13.52 7.27 -3.17
C GLU A 84 -12.50 8.23 -3.75
N VAL A 85 -11.23 7.82 -3.80
CA VAL A 85 -10.12 8.58 -4.38
C VAL A 85 -9.34 7.76 -5.41
N SER A 86 -8.55 8.44 -6.24
CA SER A 86 -7.66 7.83 -7.23
C SER A 86 -6.47 7.08 -6.60
N THR A 87 -5.69 6.33 -7.39
CA THR A 87 -4.46 5.67 -6.92
C THR A 87 -3.46 6.69 -6.37
N SER A 88 -3.21 7.76 -7.12
CA SER A 88 -2.29 8.82 -6.72
C SER A 88 -2.78 9.60 -5.50
N GLU A 89 -4.08 9.92 -5.45
CA GLU A 89 -4.70 10.59 -4.30
C GLU A 89 -4.67 9.74 -3.03
N PHE A 90 -4.88 8.43 -3.13
CA PHE A 90 -4.73 7.53 -1.99
C PHE A 90 -3.27 7.50 -1.48
N GLY A 91 -2.30 7.52 -2.39
CA GLY A 91 -0.88 7.66 -2.02
C GLY A 91 -0.60 8.95 -1.24
N ASN A 92 -1.16 10.07 -1.68
CA ASN A 92 -1.07 11.34 -0.94
C ASN A 92 -1.78 11.26 0.42
N ALA A 93 -2.99 10.66 0.47
CA ALA A 93 -3.75 10.51 1.70
C ALA A 93 -2.99 9.69 2.76
N VAL A 94 -2.24 8.66 2.34
CA VAL A 94 -1.34 7.89 3.20
C VAL A 94 -0.17 8.75 3.67
N ALA A 95 0.49 9.49 2.76
CA ALA A 95 1.62 10.36 3.08
C ALA A 95 1.26 11.49 4.07
N ASP A 96 0.11 12.12 3.90
CA ASP A 96 -0.39 13.20 4.76
C ASP A 96 -0.65 12.76 6.21
N ARG A 97 -0.72 11.45 6.45
CA ARG A 97 -1.05 10.84 7.75
C ARG A 97 0.13 10.12 8.42
N MET A 98 1.33 10.20 7.82
CA MET A 98 2.54 9.62 8.38
C MET A 98 2.93 10.25 9.73
#